data_AF-A0A1X4I388-F1
#
_entry.id   AF-A0A1X4I388-F1
#
_cell.length_a   1.000
_cell.length_b   1.000
_cell.length_c   1.000
_cell.angle_alpha   90.00
_cell.angle_beta   90.00
_cell.angle_gamma   90.00
#
_symmetry.space_group_name_H-M   'P 1'
#
loop_
_entity.id
_entity.type
_entity.pdbx_description
1 polymer ?
#
loop_
_entity_poly.entity_id
_entity_poly.type
_entity_poly.pdbx_seq_one_letter_code
_entity_poly.pdbx_strand_id
1 'polypeptide(L)'
;VRLPLHECLPLTEWTDRPRSGQQAGPGGYRPAGWRPSRKRPACPYPNPGRYEPGGRLKQGMRVAFSGDTSVERELLEDRATEAGLHVAGSLSRLTSLLVTNDPDSGTSKVVKARQYGTPVVDEAAFGQLLGDVEAAPEG
;
A
#
# COMPACT_ATOMS: atom_id res chain seq x y z
N VAL A 1 -47.53 -6.39 -11.46
CA VAL A 1 -46.58 -7.12 -12.32
C VAL A 1 -45.36 -7.42 -11.47
N ARG A 2 -45.13 -8.69 -11.12
CA ARG A 2 -44.11 -9.15 -10.16
C ARG A 2 -43.02 -9.89 -10.94
N LEU A 3 -41.78 -9.45 -10.81
CA LEU A 3 -40.60 -10.08 -11.44
C LEU A 3 -40.23 -11.35 -10.65
N PRO A 4 -39.90 -12.48 -11.32
CA PRO A 4 -39.46 -13.69 -10.64
C PRO A 4 -38.01 -13.55 -10.14
N LEU A 5 -37.79 -13.88 -8.87
CA LEU A 5 -36.48 -13.94 -8.22
C LEU A 5 -35.76 -15.21 -8.68
N HIS A 6 -34.52 -15.07 -9.17
CA HIS A 6 -33.67 -16.21 -9.49
C HIS A 6 -33.22 -16.94 -8.23
N GLU A 7 -33.44 -18.25 -8.24
CA GLU A 7 -33.17 -19.20 -7.17
C GLU A 7 -31.65 -19.37 -6.96
N CYS A 8 -31.20 -19.21 -5.72
CA CYS A 8 -29.84 -19.58 -5.32
C CYS A 8 -29.79 -21.09 -5.06
N LEU A 9 -29.07 -21.83 -5.91
CA LEU A 9 -28.73 -23.23 -5.64
C LEU A 9 -27.44 -23.31 -4.81
N PRO A 10 -27.40 -24.10 -3.72
CA PRO A 10 -26.22 -24.26 -2.89
C PRO A 10 -25.22 -25.26 -3.50
N LEU A 11 -23.94 -24.90 -3.55
CA LEU A 11 -22.89 -25.84 -3.92
C LEU A 11 -22.61 -26.77 -2.73
N THR A 12 -22.98 -28.02 -2.96
CA THR A 12 -22.84 -29.26 -2.20
C THR A 12 -21.66 -29.29 -1.22
N GLU A 13 -22.03 -29.59 0.02
CA GLU A 13 -21.31 -30.24 1.12
C GLU A 13 -19.97 -30.93 0.76
N TRP A 14 -18.95 -30.66 1.57
CA TRP A 14 -17.81 -31.56 1.69
C TRP A 14 -17.49 -31.72 3.17
N THR A 15 -17.66 -32.94 3.70
CA THR A 15 -17.10 -33.32 5.00
C THR A 15 -16.39 -34.66 4.88
N ASP A 16 -15.07 -34.56 4.98
CA ASP A 16 -14.08 -35.41 5.65
C ASP A 16 -14.21 -36.94 5.61
N ARG A 17 -13.15 -37.62 5.14
CA ARG A 17 -12.30 -38.49 6.00
C ARG A 17 -11.02 -39.01 5.31
N PRO A 18 -9.99 -39.39 6.11
CA PRO A 18 -8.60 -39.25 5.72
C PRO A 18 -7.95 -40.56 5.25
N ARG A 19 -6.94 -40.45 4.37
CA ARG A 19 -5.90 -41.47 4.23
C ARG A 19 -4.53 -40.82 4.05
N SER A 20 -3.68 -41.10 5.02
CA SER A 20 -2.24 -40.85 5.06
C SER A 20 -1.53 -41.39 3.82
N GLY A 21 -0.78 -40.53 3.12
CA GLY A 21 0.14 -40.95 2.06
C GLY A 21 0.62 -39.81 1.16
N GLN A 22 1.86 -39.38 1.36
CA GLN A 22 2.78 -38.80 0.36
C GLN A 22 2.40 -37.52 -0.44
N GLN A 23 3.23 -36.48 -0.22
CA GLN A 23 3.61 -35.39 -1.15
C GLN A 23 2.64 -34.21 -1.36
N ALA A 24 2.76 -33.20 -0.49
CA ALA A 24 2.20 -31.87 -0.73
C ALA A 24 3.05 -31.11 -1.77
N GLY A 25 2.52 -30.97 -2.99
CA GLY A 25 3.01 -30.01 -3.98
C GLY A 25 2.62 -28.57 -3.57
N PRO A 26 3.42 -27.54 -3.91
CA PRO A 26 3.18 -26.19 -3.43
C PRO A 26 2.10 -25.52 -4.28
N GLY A 27 0.84 -25.62 -3.85
CA GLY A 27 -0.29 -24.87 -4.41
C GLY A 27 -0.23 -23.41 -3.97
N GLY A 28 0.56 -22.61 -4.68
CA GLY A 28 0.73 -21.18 -4.45
C GLY A 28 -0.57 -20.41 -4.68
N TYR A 29 -0.88 -19.49 -3.76
CA TYR A 29 -1.80 -18.38 -3.96
C TYR A 29 -1.38 -17.67 -5.26
N ARG A 30 -2.14 -17.83 -6.35
CA ARG A 30 -1.90 -17.11 -7.59
C ARG A 30 -2.61 -15.76 -7.46
N PRO A 31 -1.90 -14.64 -7.21
CA PRO A 31 -2.53 -13.33 -7.32
C PRO A 31 -3.07 -13.19 -8.74
N ALA A 32 -4.32 -12.76 -8.86
CA ALA A 32 -4.96 -12.51 -10.14
C ALA A 32 -4.10 -11.52 -10.95
N GLY A 33 -3.54 -12.01 -12.06
CA GLY A 33 -2.81 -11.19 -13.04
C GLY A 33 -1.46 -10.67 -12.56
N TRP A 34 -0.38 -11.32 -12.98
CA TRP A 34 0.95 -10.71 -12.96
C TRP A 34 0.98 -9.57 -13.98
N ARG A 35 0.47 -8.39 -13.58
CA ARG A 35 0.74 -7.15 -14.30
C ARG A 35 2.20 -6.80 -14.03
N PRO A 36 3.03 -6.63 -15.07
CA PRO A 36 4.40 -6.18 -14.87
C PRO A 36 4.35 -4.85 -14.12
N SER A 37 5.11 -4.75 -13.03
CA SER A 37 5.23 -3.51 -12.25
C SER A 37 5.61 -2.41 -13.24
N ARG A 38 4.66 -1.49 -13.51
CA ARG A 38 4.93 -0.36 -14.40
C ARG A 38 6.13 0.36 -13.80
N LYS A 39 7.23 0.48 -14.54
CA LYS A 39 8.37 1.29 -14.09
C LYS A 39 7.86 2.72 -13.99
N ARG A 40 7.53 3.14 -12.77
CA ARG A 40 7.08 4.50 -12.47
C ARG A 40 8.20 5.47 -12.86
N PRO A 41 7.86 6.67 -13.37
CA PRO A 41 8.86 7.68 -13.68
C PRO A 41 9.70 7.97 -12.43
N ALA A 42 11.01 8.15 -12.62
CA ALA A 42 11.88 8.57 -11.53
C ALA A 42 11.45 9.97 -11.09
N CYS A 43 11.34 10.20 -9.78
CA CYS A 43 11.01 11.53 -9.28
C CYS A 43 12.16 12.50 -9.60
N PRO A 44 11.86 13.66 -10.20
CA PRO A 44 12.89 14.61 -10.63
C PRO A 44 13.51 15.38 -9.46
N TYR A 45 12.87 15.36 -8.30
CA TYR A 45 13.28 16.11 -7.12
C TYR A 45 14.09 15.26 -6.14
N PRO A 46 15.16 15.81 -5.53
CA PRO A 46 15.87 15.14 -4.46
C PRO A 46 14.98 14.98 -3.22
N ASN A 47 15.28 13.99 -2.37
CA ASN A 47 14.51 13.80 -1.14
C ASN A 47 14.83 14.91 -0.14
N PRO A 48 13.86 15.78 0.24
CA PRO A 48 14.09 16.88 1.17
C PRO A 48 14.23 16.42 2.62
N GLY A 49 13.98 15.15 2.91
CA GLY A 49 14.15 14.57 4.25
C GLY A 49 12.89 13.90 4.77
N ARG A 50 12.81 13.76 6.10
CA ARG A 50 11.70 13.11 6.80
C ARG A 50 10.50 14.05 6.88
N TYR A 51 9.30 13.47 6.82
CA TYR A 51 8.08 14.22 7.08
C TYR A 51 7.99 14.58 8.57
N GLU A 52 7.64 15.83 8.87
CA GLU A 52 7.38 16.28 10.24
C GLU A 52 5.86 16.24 10.49
N PRO A 53 5.38 15.51 11.51
CA PRO A 53 3.95 15.46 11.83
C PRO A 53 3.35 16.85 12.02
N GLY A 54 2.26 17.14 11.29
CA GLY A 54 1.59 18.44 11.30
C GLY A 54 2.17 19.45 10.30
N GLY A 55 3.23 19.09 9.56
CA GLY A 55 3.75 19.84 8.44
C GLY A 55 3.08 19.49 7.10
N ARG A 56 3.62 20.07 6.03
CA ARG A 56 3.22 19.78 4.64
C ARG A 56 4.13 18.72 4.03
N LEU A 57 3.59 17.94 3.09
CA LEU A 57 4.44 17.09 2.25
C LEU A 57 5.23 17.98 1.29
N LYS A 58 6.45 17.55 0.95
CA LYS A 58 7.29 18.25 -0.03
C LYS A 58 7.55 17.34 -1.20
N GLN A 59 7.56 17.90 -2.41
CA GLN A 59 7.94 17.14 -3.60
C GLN A 59 9.34 16.51 -3.43
N GLY A 60 9.51 15.29 -3.97
CA GLY A 60 10.71 14.48 -3.78
C GLY A 60 10.72 13.61 -2.51
N MET A 61 9.81 13.83 -1.56
CA MET A 61 9.69 12.95 -0.38
C MET A 61 9.39 11.51 -0.78
N ARG A 62 10.00 10.57 -0.05
CA ARG A 62 9.85 9.13 -0.30
C ARG A 62 8.75 8.55 0.57
N VAL A 63 7.70 8.03 -0.05
CA VAL A 63 6.52 7.46 0.62
C VAL A 63 6.47 5.96 0.39
N ALA A 64 6.21 5.18 1.43
CA ALA A 64 5.99 3.74 1.33
C ALA A 64 4.61 3.37 1.87
N PHE A 65 3.99 2.35 1.28
CA PHE A 65 2.67 1.86 1.68
C PHE A 65 2.76 0.50 2.40
N SER A 66 2.01 0.36 3.50
CA SER A 66 1.90 -0.88 4.29
C SER A 66 0.45 -1.35 4.38
N GLY A 67 0.27 -2.68 4.40
CA GLY A 67 -1.04 -3.33 4.48
C GLY A 67 -1.79 -3.44 3.15
N ASP A 68 -3.00 -3.98 3.24
CA ASP A 68 -4.05 -3.87 2.22
C ASP A 68 -4.74 -2.53 2.44
N THR A 69 -4.31 -1.49 1.74
CA THR A 69 -4.98 -0.18 1.79
C THR A 69 -6.42 -0.32 1.30
N SER A 70 -7.33 0.46 1.90
CA SER A 70 -8.76 0.40 1.56
C SER A 70 -9.02 1.00 0.18
N VAL A 71 -8.21 1.98 -0.23
CA VAL A 71 -8.05 2.38 -1.63
C VAL A 71 -7.08 1.42 -2.33
N GLU A 72 -7.43 1.07 -3.57
CA GLU A 72 -6.57 0.28 -4.45
C GLU A 72 -5.18 0.91 -4.49
N ARG A 73 -4.16 0.15 -4.06
CA ARG A 73 -2.78 0.64 -3.91
C ARG A 73 -2.30 1.42 -5.12
N GLU A 74 -2.65 0.96 -6.32
CA GLU A 74 -2.28 1.62 -7.58
C GLU A 74 -2.77 3.07 -7.64
N LEU A 75 -4.03 3.34 -7.28
CA LEU A 75 -4.60 4.69 -7.28
C LEU A 75 -3.90 5.62 -6.29
N LEU A 76 -3.56 5.11 -5.10
CA LEU A 76 -2.90 5.90 -4.07
C LEU A 76 -1.46 6.25 -4.47
N GLU A 77 -0.76 5.28 -5.06
CA GLU A 77 0.57 5.48 -5.59
C GLU A 77 0.59 6.45 -6.78
N ASP A 78 -0.44 6.41 -7.64
CA ASP A 78 -0.59 7.30 -8.78
C ASP A 78 -0.81 8.75 -8.32
N ARG A 79 -1.72 8.98 -7.36
CA ARG A 79 -1.92 10.31 -6.74
C ARG A 79 -0.65 10.83 -6.09
N ALA A 80 0.11 9.97 -5.40
CA ALA A 80 1.39 10.35 -4.80
C ALA A 80 2.40 10.78 -5.87
N THR A 81 2.44 10.05 -6.99
CA THR A 81 3.31 10.37 -8.13
C THR A 81 2.92 11.70 -8.77
N GLU A 82 1.63 11.93 -8.99
CA GLU A 82 1.08 13.18 -9.53
C GLU A 82 1.39 14.38 -8.63
N ALA A 83 1.38 14.19 -7.31
CA ALA A 83 1.77 15.20 -6.34
C ALA A 83 3.31 15.43 -6.27
N GLY A 84 4.10 14.71 -7.07
CA GLY A 84 5.56 14.85 -7.12
C GLY A 84 6.31 14.09 -6.03
N LEU A 85 5.66 13.11 -5.38
CA LEU A 85 6.26 12.25 -4.36
C LEU A 85 6.84 10.98 -4.97
N HIS A 86 7.83 10.39 -4.29
CA HIS A 86 8.46 9.16 -4.70
C HIS A 86 7.89 7.94 -3.97
N VAL A 87 7.16 7.12 -4.70
CA VAL A 87 6.64 5.85 -4.20
C VAL A 87 7.77 4.82 -4.09
N ALA A 88 8.05 4.37 -2.87
CA ALA A 88 9.01 3.33 -2.57
C ALA A 88 8.31 2.00 -2.26
N GLY A 89 8.69 0.93 -2.96
CA GLY A 89 8.19 -0.42 -2.70
C GLY A 89 8.71 -1.04 -1.40
N SER A 90 9.73 -0.43 -0.77
CA SER A 90 10.32 -0.90 0.48
C SER A 90 10.73 0.27 1.39
N LEU A 91 10.70 0.00 2.69
CA LEU A 91 11.17 0.93 3.71
C LEU A 91 12.69 0.91 3.83
N SER A 92 13.30 2.09 3.78
CA SER A 92 14.71 2.34 4.04
C SER A 92 14.87 3.55 4.98
N ARG A 93 16.11 3.85 5.38
CA ARG A 93 16.45 5.05 6.18
C ARG A 93 16.17 6.35 5.44
N LEU A 94 16.05 6.29 4.11
CA LEU A 94 15.70 7.44 3.28
C LEU A 94 14.18 7.59 3.13
N THR A 95 13.36 6.66 3.62
CA THR A 95 11.92 6.81 3.52
C THR A 95 11.44 7.94 4.43
N SER A 96 10.80 8.94 3.83
CA SER A 96 10.30 10.13 4.49
C SER A 96 9.04 9.84 5.30
N LEU A 97 8.16 8.98 4.78
CA LEU A 97 6.83 8.69 5.33
C LEU A 97 6.40 7.24 5.06
N LEU A 98 5.75 6.60 6.04
CA LEU A 98 4.99 5.36 5.84
C LEU A 98 3.49 5.67 5.93
N VAL A 99 2.72 5.19 4.96
CA VAL A 99 1.26 5.24 4.94
C VAL A 99 0.71 3.83 5.18
N THR A 100 -0.25 3.70 6.08
CA THR A 100 -0.85 2.41 6.46
C THR A 100 -2.32 2.62 6.83
N ASN A 101 -3.17 1.61 6.67
CA ASN A 101 -4.54 1.70 7.19
C ASN A 101 -4.56 1.64 8.73
N ASP A 102 -3.65 0.87 9.32
CA ASP A 102 -3.54 0.66 10.76
C ASP A 102 -2.13 1.06 11.23
N PRO A 103 -1.96 2.24 11.87
CA PRO A 103 -0.67 2.74 12.36
C PRO A 103 -0.19 2.03 13.64
N ASP A 104 -1.10 1.41 14.38
CA ASP A 104 -0.83 0.65 15.59
C ASP A 104 -0.51 -0.83 15.30
N SER A 105 -0.76 -1.26 14.06
CA SER A 105 -0.48 -2.59 13.57
C SER A 105 0.98 -3.03 13.81
N GLY A 106 1.15 -4.24 14.32
CA GLY A 106 2.46 -4.88 14.51
C GLY A 106 3.10 -5.41 13.22
N THR A 107 2.69 -4.96 12.03
CA THR A 107 3.25 -5.46 10.77
C THR A 107 4.74 -5.17 10.66
N SER A 108 5.47 -6.04 9.95
CA SER A 108 6.92 -5.92 9.77
C SER A 108 7.36 -4.56 9.19
N LYS A 109 6.52 -3.92 8.37
CA LYS A 109 6.77 -2.57 7.85
C LYS A 109 6.58 -1.49 8.90
N VAL A 110 5.54 -1.53 9.72
CA VAL A 110 5.34 -0.54 10.81
C VAL A 110 6.45 -0.65 11.84
N VAL A 111 6.83 -1.88 12.22
CA VAL A 111 7.98 -2.12 13.11
C VAL A 111 9.26 -1.54 12.52
N LYS A 112 9.53 -1.79 11.23
CA LYS A 112 10.71 -1.28 10.53
C LYS A 112 10.70 0.25 10.38
N ALA A 113 9.54 0.86 10.17
CA ALA A 113 9.39 2.30 10.15
C ALA A 113 9.76 2.89 11.50
N ARG A 114 9.23 2.35 12.60
CA ARG A 114 9.59 2.76 13.97
C ARG A 114 11.10 2.62 14.23
N GLN A 115 11.72 1.53 13.78
CA GLN A 115 13.18 1.33 13.88
C GLN A 115 14.00 2.40 13.13
N TYR A 116 13.51 2.87 11.99
CA TYR A 116 14.16 3.94 11.22
C TYR A 116 13.75 5.35 11.69
N GLY A 117 12.86 5.46 12.68
CA GLY A 117 12.26 6.73 13.09
C GLY A 117 11.34 7.31 12.02
N THR A 118 10.80 6.48 11.12
CA THR A 118 9.91 6.93 10.05
C THR A 118 8.51 7.20 10.58
N PRO A 119 7.97 8.42 10.37
CA PRO A 119 6.61 8.75 10.78
C PRO A 119 5.64 7.88 10.00
N VAL A 120 4.60 7.45 10.71
CA VAL A 120 3.54 6.61 10.19
C VAL A 120 2.27 7.45 10.19
N VAL A 121 1.60 7.52 9.05
CA VAL A 121 0.32 8.21 8.90
C VAL A 121 -0.72 7.26 8.35
N ASP A 122 -1.98 7.53 8.67
CA ASP A 122 -3.08 6.80 8.06
C ASP A 122 -3.38 7.28 6.62
N GLU A 123 -4.15 6.48 5.90
CA GLU A 123 -4.54 6.75 4.51
C GLU A 123 -5.38 8.03 4.37
N ALA A 124 -6.28 8.33 5.31
CA ALA A 124 -7.16 9.48 5.25
C ALA A 124 -6.39 10.79 5.48
N ALA A 125 -5.48 10.79 6.45
CA ALA A 125 -4.55 11.87 6.70
C ALA A 125 -3.63 12.09 5.49
N PHE A 126 -3.12 11.01 4.89
CA PHE A 126 -2.31 11.11 3.67
C PHE A 126 -3.10 11.73 2.51
N GLY A 127 -4.37 11.36 2.34
CA GLY A 127 -5.25 11.96 1.33
C GLY A 127 -5.42 13.47 1.50
N GLN A 128 -5.50 13.97 2.73
CA GLN A 128 -5.55 15.41 3.01
C GLN A 128 -4.23 16.10 2.67
N LEU A 129 -3.10 15.49 3.04
CA LEU A 129 -1.77 16.02 2.78
C LEU A 129 -1.43 16.10 1.29
N LEU A 130 -1.96 15.17 0.48
CA LEU A 130 -1.82 15.21 -0.98
C LEU A 130 -2.45 16.46 -1.62
N GLY A 131 -3.42 17.09 -0.96
CA GLY A 131 -4.05 18.32 -1.44
C GLY A 131 -3.20 19.57 -1.26
N ASP A 132 -2.15 19.52 -0.45
CA ASP A 132 -1.34 20.68 -0.06
C ASP A 132 0.17 20.37 -0.05
N VAL A 133 0.65 19.76 -1.13
CA VAL A 133 2.08 19.44 -1.29
C VAL A 133 2.86 20.71 -1.66
N GLU A 134 3.89 21.01 -0.88
CA GLU A 134 4.85 22.07 -1.12
C GLU A 134 5.77 21.70 -2.29
N ALA A 135 5.96 22.62 -3.23
CA ALA A 135 6.91 22.46 -4.32
C ALA A 135 8.33 22.25 -3.78
N ALA A 136 9.14 21.43 -4.45
CA ALA A 136 10.54 21.29 -4.06
C ALA A 136 11.26 22.63 -4.22
N PRO A 137 12.16 23.02 -3.31
CA PRO A 137 13.02 24.18 -3.53
C PRO A 137 13.81 23.94 -4.82
N GLU A 138 13.74 24.89 -5.76
CA GLU A 138 14.60 24.87 -6.94
C GLU A 138 16.06 24.90 -6.45
N GLY A 139 16.80 23.83 -6.75
CA GLY A 139 18.21 23.69 -6.38
C GLY A 139 19.13 24.52 -7.27
#